data_AF-A0A925X3U5-F1
#
_entry.id   AF-A0A925X3U5-F1
#
_cell.length_a   1.000
_cell.length_b   1.000
_cell.length_c   1.000
_cell.angle_alpha   90.00
_cell.angle_beta   90.00
_cell.angle_gamma   90.00
#
_symmetry.space_group_name_H-M   'P 1'
#
loop_
_entity.id
_entity.type
_entity.pdbx_description
1 polymer ?
#
loop_
_entity_poly.entity_id
_entity_poly.type
_entity_poly.pdbx_seq_one_letter_code
_entity_poly.pdbx_strand_id
1 'polypeptide(L)' 'IITDSIMPGMDGFALLHAIRADPATEAVPVIMLTSGDPHDPDHIVRDPQPDAFVKKSSDLGPLMAEVREALIRRR' A
#
# COMPACT_ATOMS: atom_id res chain seq x y z
N ILE A 1 -0.29 -5.97 4.95
CA ILE A 1 -1.63 -5.34 4.92
C ILE A 1 -1.91 -4.92 3.49
N ILE A 2 -3.10 -5.19 2.98
CA ILE A 2 -3.56 -4.72 1.66
C ILE A 2 -4.75 -3.81 1.93
N THR A 3 -4.71 -2.57 1.43
CA THR A 3 -5.75 -1.56 1.68
C THR A 3 -6.06 -0.78 0.41
N ASP A 4 -7.21 -0.12 0.38
CA ASP A 4 -7.52 0.86 -0.65
C ASP A 4 -6.75 2.18 -0.42
N SER A 5 -6.32 2.83 -1.50
CA SER A 5 -5.73 4.18 -1.49
C SER A 5 -6.78 5.27 -1.27
N ILE A 6 -8.01 5.09 -1.75
CA ILE A 6 -9.09 6.06 -1.62
C ILE A 6 -10.26 5.41 -0.89
N MET A 7 -10.53 5.83 0.35
CA MET A 7 -11.74 5.43 1.07
C MET A 7 -12.53 6.66 1.55
N PRO A 8 -13.88 6.59 1.59
CA PRO A 8 -14.68 7.61 2.25
C PRO A 8 -14.30 7.71 3.74
N GLY A 9 -14.00 8.92 4.21
CA GLY A 9 -13.72 9.20 5.62
C GLY A 9 -12.24 9.05 6.02
N MET A 10 -11.61 7.91 5.76
CA MET A 10 -10.18 7.69 6.05
C MET A 10 -9.41 7.35 4.78
N ASP A 11 -8.38 8.15 4.47
CA ASP A 11 -7.44 7.90 3.38
C ASP A 11 -6.55 6.68 3.71
N GLY A 12 -6.22 5.83 2.71
CA GLY A 12 -5.26 4.74 2.88
C GLY A 12 -3.90 5.19 3.43
N PHE A 13 -3.47 6.41 3.13
CA PHE A 13 -2.27 7.03 3.70
C PHE A 13 -2.40 7.35 5.19
N ALA A 14 -3.60 7.68 5.68
CA ALA A 14 -3.81 7.87 7.12
C ALA A 14 -3.65 6.54 7.87
N LEU A 15 -4.15 5.43 7.30
CA LEU A 15 -3.89 4.09 7.84
C LEU A 15 -2.39 3.76 7.80
N LEU A 16 -1.70 4.04 6.69
CA LEU A 16 -0.26 3.82 6.58
C LEU A 16 0.51 4.61 7.66
N HIS A 17 0.17 5.88 7.86
CA HIS A 17 0.79 6.69 8.89
C HIS A 17 0.57 6.10 10.29
N ALA A 18 -0.63 5.60 10.60
CA ALA A 18 -0.91 4.93 11.87
C ALA A 18 -0.08 3.65 12.04
N ILE A 19 0.03 2.83 10.99
CA ILE A 19 0.85 1.60 11.00
C ILE A 19 2.33 1.91 11.25
N ARG A 20 2.87 2.96 10.60
CA ARG A 20 4.28 3.37 10.75
C ARG A 20 4.58 4.05 12.08
N ALA A 21 3.58 4.62 12.76
CA ALA A 21 3.75 5.27 14.04
C ALA A 21 3.80 4.29 15.24
N ASP A 22 3.31 3.06 15.07
CA ASP A 22 3.31 2.04 16.13
C ASP A 22 4.50 1.06 15.95
N PRO A 23 5.45 0.99 16.90
CA PRO A 23 6.60 0.09 16.84
C PRO A 23 6.24 -1.39 16.67
N ALA A 24 5.04 -1.81 17.13
CA ALA A 24 4.58 -3.19 16.96
C ALA A 24 4.20 -3.50 15.50
N THR A 25 3.86 -2.48 14.70
CA THR A 25 3.38 -2.65 13.33
C THR A 25 4.20 -1.92 12.27
N GLU A 26 5.18 -1.09 12.65
CA GLU A 26 5.94 -0.25 11.72
C GLU A 26 6.62 -1.04 10.59
N ALA A 27 7.02 -2.28 10.87
CA ALA A 27 7.66 -3.19 9.92
C ALA A 27 6.69 -4.08 9.11
N VAL A 28 5.37 -3.88 9.23
CA VAL A 28 4.37 -4.64 8.46
C VAL A 28 4.30 -4.08 7.04
N PRO A 29 4.51 -4.88 5.97
CA PRO A 29 4.39 -4.38 4.61
C PRO A 29 2.97 -3.92 4.29
N VAL A 30 2.82 -2.78 3.63
CA VAL A 30 1.55 -2.17 3.21
C VAL A 30 1.52 -2.04 1.69
N ILE A 31 0.56 -2.71 1.07
CA ILE A 31 0.29 -2.62 -0.37
C ILE A 31 -1.02 -1.84 -0.55
N MET A 32 -0.99 -0.76 -1.33
CA MET A 32 -2.18 0.05 -1.62
C MET A 32 -2.77 -0.29 -2.97
N LEU A 33 -4.09 -0.51 -2.99
CA LEU A 33 -4.88 -0.71 -4.18
C LEU A 33 -5.43 0.63 -4.67
N THR A 34 -5.21 0.98 -5.93
CA THR A 34 -5.75 2.21 -6.54
C THR A 34 -6.62 1.92 -7.75
N SER A 35 -7.70 2.68 -7.91
CA SER A 35 -8.50 2.65 -9.15
C SER A 35 -7.83 3.48 -10.27
N GLY A 36 -6.93 4.40 -9.91
CA GLY A 36 -6.23 5.31 -10.81
C GLY A 36 -4.87 4.78 -11.26
N ASP A 37 -3.94 5.71 -11.50
CA ASP A 37 -2.56 5.40 -11.84
C ASP A 37 -1.77 5.02 -10.56
N PRO A 38 -1.11 3.85 -10.51
CA PRO A 38 -0.15 3.54 -9.45
C PRO A 38 0.99 4.57 -9.30
N HIS A 39 1.28 5.33 -10.36
CA HIS A 39 2.30 6.38 -10.40
C HIS A 39 1.71 7.80 -10.34
N ASP A 40 0.50 7.96 -9.78
CA ASP A 40 -0.11 9.26 -9.59
C ASP A 40 0.83 10.21 -8.81
N PRO A 41 1.14 11.42 -9.32
CA PRO A 41 1.96 12.40 -8.62
C PRO A 41 1.48 12.68 -7.19
N ASP A 42 0.17 12.65 -6.96
CA ASP A 42 -0.42 12.89 -5.63
C ASP A 42 -0.12 11.76 -4.64
N HIS A 43 0.19 10.56 -5.13
CA HIS A 43 0.69 9.45 -4.31
C HIS A 43 2.20 9.57 -4.09
N ILE A 44 2.95 10.00 -5.12
CA ILE A 44 4.42 10.06 -5.06
C ILE A 44 4.91 11.09 -4.03
N VAL A 45 4.18 12.20 -3.86
CA VAL A 45 4.55 13.27 -2.90
C VAL A 45 4.23 12.95 -1.44
N ARG A 46 3.60 11.80 -1.16
CA ARG A 46 3.19 11.42 0.20
C ARG A 46 4.34 10.75 0.96
N ASP A 47 4.38 11.02 2.25
CA ASP A 47 5.31 10.40 3.20
C ASP A 47 4.54 10.04 4.48
N PRO A 48 4.66 8.80 5.00
CA PRO A 48 5.40 7.66 4.46
C PRO A 48 4.83 7.10 3.15
N GLN A 49 5.68 6.39 2.40
CA GLN A 49 5.26 5.62 1.21
C GLN A 49 4.86 4.18 1.57
N PRO A 50 3.85 3.60 0.89
CA PRO A 50 3.58 2.18 0.99
C PRO A 50 4.68 1.39 0.27
N ASP A 51 4.73 0.09 0.55
CA ASP A 51 5.71 -0.82 -0.05
C ASP A 51 5.43 -1.07 -1.53
N ALA A 52 4.16 -0.93 -1.97
CA ALA A 52 3.76 -1.00 -3.36
C ALA A 52 2.38 -0.35 -3.59
N PHE A 53 2.18 0.16 -4.82
CA PHE A 53 0.87 0.48 -5.37
C PHE A 53 0.49 -0.55 -6.44
N VAL A 54 -0.73 -1.05 -6.37
CA VAL A 54 -1.27 -1.99 -7.36
C VAL A 54 -2.59 -1.44 -7.89
N LYS A 55 -2.74 -1.43 -9.21
CA LYS A 55 -4.01 -1.06 -9.83
C LYS A 55 -5.07 -2.11 -9.50
N LYS A 56 -6.25 -1.69 -9.07
CA LYS A 56 -7.39 -2.57 -8.85
C LYS A 56 -7.83 -3.16 -10.18
N SER A 57 -7.75 -4.48 -10.28
CA SER A 57 -8.12 -5.24 -11.46
C SER A 57 -8.77 -6.56 -11.08
N SER A 58 -9.53 -7.13 -12.01
CA SER A 58 -10.02 -8.50 -11.93
C SER A 58 -8.91 -9.53 -12.07
N ASP A 59 -7.81 -9.17 -12.74
CA ASP A 59 -6.58 -9.95 -12.73
C ASP A 59 -5.80 -9.67 -11.45
N LEU A 60 -5.58 -10.72 -10.64
CA LEU A 60 -4.84 -10.65 -9.38
C LEU A 60 -3.33 -10.91 -9.55
N GLY A 61 -2.86 -11.23 -10.76
CA GLY A 61 -1.45 -11.53 -11.03
C GLY A 61 -0.48 -10.47 -10.47
N PRO A 62 -0.65 -9.18 -10.77
CA PRO A 62 0.20 -8.11 -10.24
C PRO A 62 0.18 -8.02 -8.72
N LEU A 63 -0.99 -8.13 -8.09
CA LEU A 63 -1.11 -8.12 -6.63
C LEU A 63 -0.36 -9.29 -5.99
N MET A 64 -0.51 -10.48 -6.56
CA MET A 64 0.14 -11.68 -6.05
C MET A 64 1.67 -11.60 -6.19
N ALA A 65 2.19 -10.91 -7.20
CA ALA A 65 3.62 -10.65 -7.34
C ALA A 65 4.12 -9.76 -6.19
N GLU A 66 3.47 -8.63 -5.93
CA GLU A 66 3.86 -7.71 -4.84
C GLU A 66 3.75 -8.36 -3.46
N VAL A 67 2.73 -9.19 -3.22
CA VAL A 67 2.60 -9.95 -1.96
C VAL A 67 3.78 -10.90 -1.77
N ARG A 68 4.20 -11.62 -2.82
CA ARG A 68 5.35 -12.53 -2.74
C ARG A 68 6.64 -11.78 -2.46
N GLU A 69 6.87 -10.67 -3.18
CA GLU A 69 8.04 -9.81 -2.97
C GLU A 69 8.08 -9.26 -1.55
N ALA A 70 6.95 -8.74 -1.03
CA ALA A 70 6.86 -8.24 0.33
C ALA A 70 7.14 -9.31 1.40
N LEU A 71 6.77 -10.56 1.15
CA LEU A 71 7.05 -11.68 2.06
C LEU A 71 8.52 -12.13 1.98
N ILE A 72 9.15 -12.04 0.81
CA ILE A 72 10.57 -12.35 0.64
C ILE A 72 11.45 -11.32 1.34
N ARG A 73 11.18 -10.02 1.15
CA ARG A 73 11.94 -8.92 1.78
C ARG A 73 11.92 -8.93 3.32
N ARG A 74 11.00 -9.68 3.91
CA ARG A 74 10.82 -9.78 5.37
C ARG A 74 11.56 -10.97 6.00
N ARG A 75 12.25 -11.79 5.19
CA ARG A 75 13.20 -12.82 5.66
C ARG A 75 14.60 -12.26 5.76
#